data_AF-A0A4Y7STD1-F1
#
_entry.id   AF-A0A4Y7STD1-F1
#
_cell.length_a   1.000
_cell.length_b   1.000
_cell.length_c   1.000
_cell.angle_alpha   90.00
_cell.angle_beta   90.00
_cell.angle_gamma   90.00
#
_symmetry.space_group_name_H-M   'P 1'
#
loop_
_entity.id
_entity.type
_entity.pdbx_description
1 polymer ?
#
loop_
_entity_poly.entity_id
_entity_poly.type
_entity_poly.pdbx_seq_one_letter_code
_entity_poly.pdbx_strand_id
1 'polypeptide(L)'
;TPSFAFDLLTPPGRKSFVLHSIQYLFGTTYDAGSDEMPISSLLAYVNAAMPVDKYEDFDTGEVSRYVGTAGREGRGVRLEGDVVRVGAGGE
;
A
#
# COMPACT_ATOMS: atom_id res chain seq x y z
N THR A 1 -0.37 -13.12 19.96
CA THR A 1 -0.42 -12.74 18.53
C THR A 1 0.14 -11.34 18.43
N PRO A 2 1.20 -11.05 17.65
CA PRO A 2 1.64 -9.67 17.54
C PRO A 2 0.52 -8.91 16.83
N SER A 3 -0.03 -7.90 17.48
CA SER A 3 -0.94 -6.97 16.85
C SER A 3 -0.14 -6.25 15.77
N PHE A 4 -0.47 -6.47 14.49
CA PHE A 4 -0.05 -5.56 13.41
C PHE A 4 -0.85 -4.26 13.54
N ALA A 5 -0.77 -3.62 14.71
CA ALA A 5 -1.40 -2.34 14.97
C ALA A 5 -0.57 -1.28 14.26
N PHE A 6 -1.04 -0.86 13.10
CA PHE A 6 -0.52 0.33 12.44
C PHE A 6 -1.09 1.55 13.17
N ASP A 7 -0.22 2.44 13.63
CA ASP A 7 -0.66 3.71 14.21
C ASP A 7 -1.04 4.69 13.08
N LEU A 8 -2.31 4.62 12.67
CA LEU A 8 -2.87 5.42 11.58
C LEU A 8 -2.98 6.92 11.90
N LEU A 9 -2.67 7.34 13.13
CA LEU A 9 -2.55 8.76 13.50
C LEU A 9 -1.17 9.33 13.17
N THR A 10 -0.23 8.49 12.74
CA THR A 10 1.14 8.90 12.44
C THR A 10 1.49 8.64 10.97
N PRO A 11 2.26 9.52 10.30
CA PRO A 11 2.71 9.27 8.93
C PRO A 11 3.48 7.94 8.75
N PRO A 12 4.37 7.52 9.68
CA PRO A 12 5.04 6.22 9.57
C PRO A 12 4.08 5.03 9.67
N GLY A 13 3.08 5.09 10.54
CA GLY A 13 2.07 4.02 10.67
C GLY A 13 1.17 3.94 9.44
N ARG A 14 0.73 5.09 8.92
CA ARG A 14 -0.01 5.20 7.65
C ARG A 14 0.78 4.64 6.47
N LYS A 15 2.06 5.00 6.32
CA LYS A 15 2.96 4.41 5.31
C LYS A 15 3.04 2.88 5.46
N SER A 16 3.22 2.40 6.69
CA SER A 16 3.35 0.96 6.96
C SER A 16 2.07 0.19 6.62
N PHE A 17 0.91 0.76 6.91
CA PHE A 17 -0.40 0.19 6.56
C PHE A 17 -0.59 0.07 5.05
N VAL A 18 -0.24 1.12 4.29
CA VAL A 18 -0.32 1.10 2.82
C VAL A 18 0.59 0.01 2.24
N LEU A 19 1.85 -0.06 2.69
CA LEU A 19 2.80 -1.07 2.18
C LEU A 19 2.40 -2.50 2.55
N HIS A 20 1.90 -2.70 3.77
CA HIS A 20 1.36 -3.99 4.18
C HIS A 20 0.13 -4.39 3.34
N SER A 21 -0.76 -3.44 3.05
CA SER A 21 -1.93 -3.67 2.20
C SER A 21 -1.54 -4.10 0.79
N ILE A 22 -0.50 -3.49 0.21
CA ILE A 22 0.03 -3.90 -1.11
C ILE A 22 0.53 -5.35 -1.07
N GLN A 23 1.35 -5.69 -0.06
CA GLN A 23 1.87 -7.06 0.09
C GLN A 23 0.74 -8.07 0.30
N TYR A 24 -0.27 -7.72 1.10
CA TYR A 24 -1.43 -8.56 1.34
C TYR A 24 -2.25 -8.78 0.05
N LEU A 25 -2.52 -7.73 -0.71
CA LEU A 25 -3.31 -7.82 -1.95
C LEU A 25 -2.60 -8.64 -3.02
N PHE A 26 -1.30 -8.46 -3.24
CA PHE A 26 -0.53 -9.32 -4.16
C PHE A 26 -0.28 -10.73 -3.60
N GLY A 27 -0.36 -10.93 -2.30
CA GLY A 27 -0.24 -12.26 -1.69
C GLY A 27 -1.52 -13.08 -1.72
N THR A 28 -2.68 -12.46 -1.97
CA THR A 28 -3.99 -13.12 -1.81
C THR A 28 -4.95 -12.95 -2.99
N THR A 29 -4.81 -11.87 -3.78
CA THR A 29 -5.84 -11.43 -4.72
C THR A 29 -5.27 -11.12 -6.10
N TYR A 30 -4.20 -10.31 -6.18
CA TYR A 30 -3.56 -9.91 -7.43
C TYR A 30 -2.40 -10.84 -7.78
N ASP A 31 -2.29 -11.28 -9.02
CA ASP A 31 -1.08 -11.89 -9.55
C ASP A 31 -0.06 -10.80 -9.94
N ALA A 32 1.11 -10.80 -9.31
CA ALA A 32 2.16 -9.82 -9.57
C ALA A 32 2.70 -9.86 -11.01
N GLY A 33 2.55 -10.99 -11.72
CA GLY A 33 3.05 -11.18 -13.08
C GLY A 33 2.13 -10.65 -14.18
N SER A 34 0.81 -10.68 -13.97
CA SER A 34 -0.19 -10.33 -14.98
C SER A 34 -1.06 -9.15 -14.60
N ASP A 35 -1.30 -8.94 -13.31
CA ASP A 35 -2.33 -7.99 -12.89
C ASP A 35 -1.76 -6.59 -12.71
N GLU A 36 -2.64 -5.63 -12.98
CA GLU A 36 -2.37 -4.22 -12.78
C GLU A 36 -3.21 -3.76 -11.59
N MET A 37 -2.55 -3.16 -10.60
CA MET A 37 -3.23 -2.52 -9.47
C MET A 37 -3.07 -1.01 -9.60
N PRO A 38 -4.08 -0.29 -10.13
CA PRO A 38 -4.09 1.16 -10.13
C PRO A 38 -4.03 1.73 -8.71
N ILE A 39 -3.43 2.91 -8.54
CA ILE A 39 -3.43 3.62 -7.25
C ILE A 39 -4.86 3.85 -6.74
N SER A 40 -5.83 4.10 -7.63
CA SER A 40 -7.23 4.30 -7.25
C SER A 40 -7.85 3.05 -6.62
N SER A 41 -7.49 1.85 -7.10
CA SER A 41 -7.93 0.58 -6.51
C SER A 41 -7.31 0.36 -5.14
N LEU A 42 -6.01 0.64 -4.99
CA LEU A 42 -5.35 0.58 -3.69
C LEU A 42 -5.94 1.60 -2.70
N LEU A 43 -6.19 2.83 -3.15
CA LEU A 43 -6.81 3.90 -2.37
C LEU A 43 -8.19 3.48 -1.85
N ALA A 44 -9.04 2.96 -2.73
CA ALA A 44 -10.35 2.46 -2.37
C ALA A 44 -10.26 1.34 -1.32
N TYR A 45 -9.32 0.41 -1.49
CA TYR A 45 -9.10 -0.67 -0.53
C TYR A 45 -8.67 -0.16 0.84
N VAL A 46 -7.65 0.70 0.92
CA VAL A 46 -7.12 1.15 2.22
C VAL A 46 -8.14 1.98 2.99
N ASN A 47 -8.95 2.80 2.31
CA ASN A 47 -10.03 3.55 2.96
C ASN A 47 -11.17 2.62 3.42
N ALA A 48 -11.53 1.61 2.63
CA ALA A 48 -12.53 0.61 3.02
C ALA A 48 -12.08 -0.33 4.17
N ALA A 49 -10.77 -0.54 4.31
CA ALA A 49 -10.18 -1.38 5.36
C ALA A 49 -10.09 -0.67 6.72
N MET A 50 -10.32 0.65 6.78
CA MET A 50 -10.36 1.42 8.02
C MET A 50 -11.79 1.58 8.55
N PRO A 51 -11.99 1.70 9.88
CA PRO A 51 -13.26 2.12 10.42
C PRO A 51 -13.61 3.56 9.96
N VAL A 52 -14.80 3.72 9.38
CA VAL A 52 -15.26 4.92 8.65
C VAL A 52 -15.28 6.20 9.51
N ASP A 53 -15.39 6.07 10.82
CA ASP A 53 -15.54 7.19 11.76
C ASP A 53 -14.27 7.46 12.60
N LYS A 54 -13.20 6.69 12.40
CA LYS A 54 -12.02 6.71 13.28
C LYS A 54 -10.84 7.47 12.75
N TYR A 55 -10.57 7.37 11.46
CA TYR A 55 -9.32 7.85 10.86
C TYR A 55 -9.61 8.75 9.68
N GLU A 56 -8.70 9.69 9.44
CA GLU A 56 -8.72 10.49 8.22
C GLU A 56 -8.46 9.58 7.01
N ASP A 57 -9.28 9.75 5.97
CA ASP A 57 -9.13 9.04 4.71
C ASP A 57 -7.75 9.30 4.11
N PHE A 58 -7.20 8.30 3.45
CA PHE A 58 -6.08 8.51 2.55
C PHE A 58 -6.53 9.29 1.33
N ASP A 59 -5.62 10.09 0.78
CA ASP A 59 -5.75 10.67 -0.56
C ASP A 59 -4.74 10.05 -1.54
N THR A 60 -4.98 10.26 -2.84
CA THR A 60 -4.14 9.74 -3.93
C THR A 60 -2.69 10.20 -3.81
N GLY A 61 -2.44 11.45 -3.41
CA GLY A 61 -1.10 12.02 -3.29
C GLY A 61 -0.31 11.39 -2.16
N GLU A 62 -0.96 11.16 -1.01
CA GLU A 62 -0.38 10.45 0.12
C GLU A 62 0.02 9.01 -0.26
N VAL A 63 -0.91 8.24 -0.83
CA VAL A 63 -0.64 6.86 -1.25
C VAL A 63 0.48 6.81 -2.29
N SER A 64 0.41 7.66 -3.32
CA SER A 64 1.46 7.74 -4.36
C SER A 64 2.83 8.03 -3.76
N ARG A 65 2.88 8.97 -2.80
CA ARG A 65 4.13 9.33 -2.12
C ARG A 65 4.70 8.16 -1.34
N TYR A 66 3.88 7.44 -0.57
CA TYR A 66 4.37 6.29 0.20
C TYR A 66 4.89 5.17 -0.68
N VAL A 67 4.20 4.85 -1.78
CA VAL A 67 4.67 3.84 -2.75
C VAL A 67 5.96 4.31 -3.43
N GLY A 68 6.02 5.56 -3.88
CA GLY A 68 7.21 6.12 -4.51
C GLY A 68 8.43 6.15 -3.57
N THR A 69 8.22 6.50 -2.29
CA THR A 69 9.27 6.44 -1.27
C THR A 69 9.73 5.01 -1.02
N ALA A 70 8.81 4.04 -0.93
CA ALA A 70 9.17 2.63 -0.74
C ALA A 70 9.98 2.06 -1.90
N GLY A 71 9.67 2.46 -3.14
CA GLY A 71 10.46 2.07 -4.31
C GLY A 71 11.89 2.62 -4.28
N ARG A 72 12.06 3.88 -3.87
CA ARG A 72 13.40 4.48 -3.66
C ARG A 72 14.19 3.81 -2.54
N GLU A 73 13.49 3.29 -1.54
CA GLU A 73 14.07 2.53 -0.42
C GLU A 73 14.34 1.05 -0.75
N GLY A 74 14.04 0.59 -1.98
CA GLY A 74 14.27 -0.79 -2.40
C GLY A 74 13.34 -1.82 -1.74
N ARG A 75 12.16 -1.40 -1.26
CA ARG A 75 11.21 -2.30 -0.55
C ARG A 75 10.39 -3.23 -1.46
N GLY A 76 10.85 -3.46 -2.69
CA GLY A 76 10.16 -4.35 -3.64
C GLY A 76 8.80 -3.84 -4.14
N VAL A 77 8.47 -2.56 -3.95
CA VAL A 77 7.24 -1.94 -4.47
C VAL A 77 7.61 -0.71 -5.29
N ARG A 78 7.01 -0.52 -6.48
CA ARG A 78 7.26 0.66 -7.33
C ARG A 78 5.99 1.16 -8.01
N LEU A 79 6.06 2.40 -8.49
CA LEU A 79 5.05 2.97 -9.38
C LEU A 79 5.54 2.95 -10.83
N GLU A 80 4.67 2.48 -11.72
CA GLU A 80 4.79 2.60 -13.18
C GLU A 80 3.61 3.43 -13.65
N GLY A 81 3.80 4.75 -13.77
CA GLY A 81 2.68 5.68 -13.94
C GLY A 81 1.80 5.70 -12.68
N ASP A 82 0.53 5.33 -12.85
CA ASP A 82 -0.46 5.17 -11.78
C ASP A 82 -0.67 3.70 -11.37
N VAL A 83 0.14 2.78 -11.87
CA VAL A 83 0.07 1.35 -11.54
C VAL A 83 1.10 1.00 -10.46
N VAL A 84 0.64 0.35 -9.40
CA VAL A 84 1.48 -0.23 -8.36
C VAL A 84 1.98 -1.59 -8.82
N ARG A 85 3.29 -1.81 -8.77
CA ARG A 85 3.93 -3.10 -9.05
C ARG A 85 4.71 -3.57 -7.84
N VAL A 86 4.71 -4.88 -7.62
CA VAL A 86 5.63 -5.54 -6.69
C VAL A 86 6.72 -6.21 -7.51
N GLY A 87 7.98 -5.92 -7.19
CA GLY A 87 9.12 -6.67 -7.73
C GLY A 87 9.33 -7.94 -6.93
N ALA A 88 9.81 -9.01 -7.57
CA ALA A 88 10.41 -10.11 -6.85
C ALA A 88 11.53 -9.51 -5.98
N GLY A 89 11.33 -9.46 -4.66
CA GLY A 89 12.42 -9.18 -3.74
C GLY A 89 13.51 -10.21 -4.02
N GLY A 90 14.76 -9.74 -4.18
CA GLY A 90 15.89 -10.64 -4.37
C GLY A 90 15.90 -11.71 -3.28
N GLU A 91 16.11 -12.95 -3.72
CA GLU A 91 16.48 -14.08 -2.85
C GLU A 91 17.65 -13.73 -1.92
#